data_AF-A0A8H3E6T7-F1
#
_entry.id   AF-A0A8H3E6T7-F1
#
_cell.length_a   1.000
_cell.length_b   1.000
_cell.length_c   1.000
_cell.angle_alpha   90.00
_cell.angle_beta   90.00
_cell.angle_gamma   90.00
#
_symmetry.space_group_name_H-M   'P 1'
#
loop_
_entity.id
_entity.type
_entity.pdbx_description
1 polymer ?
#
loop_
_entity_poly.entity_id
_entity_poly.type
_entity_poly.pdbx_seq_one_letter_code
_entity_poly.pdbx_strand_id
1 'polypeptide(L)'
;MMSTAPTFTVLYDSTGDLFKNEFKDPEGRVIYNLTTLQTQPRVTLLARTNEPLALHPTEPWRVTMHFGSEGELGHLHLGEHAVVPMAGHLRKKSGFSGRFRSFVAVDGNEYQWRPGSRRLECYDKNDRLVALYEWLLDGPSHARLEIKIGGWHILSELIATLLLNRYAIRYEV
;
A
#
# COMPACT_ATOMS: atom_id res chain seq x y z
N MET A 1 34.56 -8.38 2.23
CA MET A 1 33.47 -8.54 1.25
C MET A 1 32.50 -7.40 1.47
N MET A 2 32.37 -6.47 0.52
CA MET A 2 31.39 -5.39 0.62
C MET A 2 30.01 -5.97 0.34
N SER A 3 29.17 -6.08 1.36
CA SER A 3 27.75 -6.37 1.18
C SER A 3 27.14 -5.20 0.42
N THR A 4 26.72 -5.41 -0.83
CA THR A 4 25.95 -4.40 -1.56
C THR A 4 24.67 -4.14 -0.79
N ALA A 5 24.41 -2.88 -0.44
CA ALA A 5 23.18 -2.51 0.26
C ALA A 5 21.97 -2.95 -0.58
N PRO A 6 20.91 -3.48 0.06
CA PRO A 6 19.72 -3.91 -0.67
C PRO A 6 19.12 -2.74 -1.46
N THR A 7 18.83 -2.97 -2.74
CA THR A 7 18.26 -1.94 -3.64
C THR A 7 16.73 -1.96 -3.66
N PHE A 8 16.13 -2.95 -3.00
CA PHE A 8 14.69 -3.12 -2.82
C PHE A 8 14.39 -3.94 -1.56
N THR A 9 13.15 -3.87 -1.11
CA THR A 9 12.58 -4.66 -0.02
C THR A 9 11.42 -5.47 -0.57
N VAL A 10 11.25 -6.71 -0.10
CA VAL A 10 10.13 -7.57 -0.49
C VAL A 10 9.25 -7.83 0.71
N LEU A 11 7.94 -7.70 0.53
CA LEU A 11 6.91 -8.11 1.46
C LEU A 11 5.93 -9.07 0.77
N TYR A 12 5.45 -10.06 1.50
CA TYR A 12 4.48 -11.03 1.05
C TYR A 12 3.13 -10.74 1.68
N ASP A 13 2.12 -10.55 0.83
CA ASP A 13 0.73 -10.48 1.23
C ASP A 13 0.25 -11.89 1.56
N SER A 14 -0.05 -12.15 2.82
CA SER A 14 -0.31 -13.50 3.31
C SER A 14 -1.64 -14.07 2.78
N THR A 15 -2.70 -13.26 2.72
CA THR A 15 -4.07 -13.76 2.50
C THR A 15 -4.81 -13.11 1.34
N GLY A 16 -4.40 -11.92 0.93
CA GLY A 16 -5.13 -11.09 -0.03
C GLY A 16 -6.36 -10.39 0.56
N ASP A 17 -6.68 -10.57 1.83
CA ASP A 17 -7.81 -9.89 2.45
C ASP A 17 -7.52 -8.38 2.63
N LEU A 18 -8.53 -7.54 2.38
CA LEU A 18 -8.41 -6.08 2.39
C LEU A 18 -8.64 -5.45 3.76
N PHE A 19 -9.01 -6.25 4.76
CA PHE A 19 -9.46 -5.80 6.08
C PHE A 19 -8.72 -6.53 7.22
N LYS A 20 -8.25 -7.76 6.98
CA LYS A 20 -7.47 -8.56 7.93
C LYS A 20 -6.35 -9.33 7.26
N ASN A 21 -5.11 -8.85 7.36
CA ASN A 21 -3.99 -9.42 6.62
C ASN A 21 -2.64 -9.13 7.28
N GLU A 22 -1.61 -9.86 6.86
CA GLU A 22 -0.23 -9.65 7.29
C GLU A 22 0.68 -9.50 6.08
N PHE A 23 1.57 -8.51 6.13
CA PHE A 23 2.68 -8.38 5.18
C PHE A 23 3.96 -8.87 5.86
N LYS A 24 4.53 -9.94 5.32
CA LYS A 24 5.71 -10.62 5.88
C LYS A 24 6.94 -10.41 5.02
N ASP A 25 8.11 -10.33 5.62
CA ASP A 25 9.35 -10.36 4.83
C ASP A 25 9.71 -11.79 4.38
N PRO A 26 10.81 -11.98 3.62
CA PRO A 26 11.24 -13.32 3.18
C PRO A 26 11.61 -14.27 4.32
N GLU A 27 11.95 -13.75 5.50
CA GLU A 27 12.21 -14.55 6.70
C GLU A 27 10.91 -14.92 7.46
N GLY A 28 9.75 -14.50 6.96
CA GLY A 28 8.44 -14.80 7.55
C GLY A 28 8.06 -13.89 8.73
N ARG A 29 8.85 -12.85 9.02
CA ARG A 29 8.57 -11.89 10.08
C ARG A 29 7.45 -10.96 9.63
N VAL A 30 6.47 -10.71 10.50
CA VAL A 30 5.36 -9.79 10.20
C VAL A 30 5.88 -8.37 10.30
N ILE A 31 5.87 -7.64 9.18
CA ILE A 31 6.32 -6.24 9.12
C ILE A 31 5.12 -5.29 9.26
N TYR A 32 4.00 -5.63 8.63
CA TYR A 32 2.74 -4.91 8.81
C TYR A 32 1.59 -5.85 9.14
N ASN A 33 0.74 -5.39 10.05
CA ASN A 33 -0.52 -6.02 10.37
C ASN A 33 -1.68 -5.11 9.94
N LEU A 34 -2.62 -5.68 9.20
CA LEU A 34 -3.86 -5.07 8.79
C LEU A 34 -5.00 -5.68 9.62
N THR A 35 -5.72 -4.88 10.39
CA THR A 35 -6.76 -5.36 11.28
C THR A 35 -7.96 -4.42 11.31
N THR A 36 -9.16 -4.96 11.12
CA THR A 36 -10.40 -4.25 11.41
C THR A 36 -10.60 -4.08 12.91
N LEU A 37 -10.89 -2.86 13.36
CA LEU A 37 -11.16 -2.59 14.78
C LEU A 37 -12.50 -3.21 15.17
N GLN A 38 -12.50 -4.06 16.20
CA GLN A 38 -13.72 -4.73 16.68
C GLN A 38 -14.81 -3.73 17.12
N THR A 39 -14.40 -2.59 17.68
CA THR A 39 -15.31 -1.53 18.13
C THR A 39 -15.86 -0.69 16.98
N GLN A 40 -15.23 -0.75 15.80
CA GLN A 40 -15.61 0.02 14.62
C GLN A 40 -15.35 -0.83 13.36
N PRO A 41 -16.30 -1.70 12.95
CA PRO A 41 -16.08 -2.69 11.89
C PRO A 41 -15.80 -2.10 10.50
N ARG A 42 -15.96 -0.78 10.34
CA ARG A 42 -15.64 -0.04 9.12
C ARG A 42 -14.25 0.61 9.15
N VAL A 43 -13.51 0.41 10.23
CA VAL A 43 -12.19 1.01 10.43
C VAL A 43 -11.15 -0.08 10.36
N THR A 44 -10.27 0.04 9.38
CA THR A 44 -9.13 -0.85 9.20
C THR A 44 -7.85 -0.13 9.56
N LEU A 45 -7.09 -0.73 10.46
CA LEU A 45 -5.80 -0.26 10.93
C LEU A 45 -4.70 -1.02 10.21
N LEU A 46 -3.82 -0.31 9.50
CA LEU A 46 -2.53 -0.81 9.06
C LEU A 46 -1.48 -0.32 10.06
N ALA A 47 -0.83 -1.24 10.77
CA ALA A 47 0.17 -0.92 11.76
C ALA A 47 1.48 -1.64 11.46
N ARG A 48 2.59 -0.89 11.53
CA ARG A 48 3.92 -1.47 11.49
C ARG A 48 4.22 -2.20 12.80
N THR A 49 4.93 -3.32 12.72
CA THR A 49 5.45 -4.02 13.90
C THR A 49 6.80 -3.45 14.33
N ASN A 50 7.35 -3.97 15.43
CA ASN A 50 8.67 -3.61 15.92
C ASN A 50 9.81 -4.38 15.23
N GLU A 51 9.51 -5.12 14.16
CA GLU A 51 10.53 -5.89 13.44
C GLU A 51 11.55 -4.95 12.75
N PRO A 52 12.84 -5.32 12.77
CA PRO A 52 13.89 -4.48 12.21
C PRO A 52 13.86 -4.58 10.68
N LEU A 53 13.15 -3.65 10.06
CA LEU A 53 13.25 -3.37 8.63
C LEU A 53 14.07 -2.08 8.46
N ALA A 54 14.97 -2.05 7.47
CA ALA A 54 15.77 -0.86 7.14
C ALA A 54 14.90 0.22 6.48
N LEU A 55 13.94 0.75 7.24
CA LEU A 55 12.97 1.75 6.79
C LEU A 55 13.49 3.16 7.05
N HIS A 56 12.96 4.10 6.27
CA HIS A 56 13.27 5.51 6.46
C HIS A 56 12.69 6.01 7.80
N PRO A 57 13.40 6.87 8.56
CA PRO A 57 12.93 7.36 9.87
C PRO A 57 11.60 8.12 9.86
N THR A 58 11.21 8.67 8.71
CA THR A 58 9.98 9.50 8.56
C THR A 58 8.76 8.70 8.10
N GLU A 59 8.87 7.37 8.01
CA GLU A 59 7.81 6.51 7.53
C GLU A 59 6.65 6.47 8.57
N PRO A 60 5.40 6.76 8.17
CA PRO A 60 4.30 6.82 9.12
C PRO A 60 4.06 5.43 9.72
N TRP A 61 4.17 5.32 11.04
CA TRP A 61 4.09 4.05 11.77
C TRP A 61 2.70 3.39 11.75
N ARG A 62 1.67 4.13 11.33
CA ARG A 62 0.27 3.72 11.39
C ARG A 62 -0.55 4.41 10.30
N VAL A 63 -1.47 3.67 9.68
CA VAL A 63 -2.48 4.21 8.78
C VAL A 63 -3.85 3.70 9.20
N THR A 64 -4.84 4.59 9.29
CA THR A 64 -6.22 4.24 9.60
C THR A 64 -7.12 4.55 8.41
N MET A 65 -7.86 3.55 7.96
CA MET A 65 -8.77 3.61 6.81
C MET A 65 -10.21 3.45 7.30
N HIS A 66 -10.99 4.52 7.23
CA HIS A 66 -12.42 4.53 7.53
C HIS A 66 -13.21 4.33 6.24
N PHE A 67 -13.86 3.18 6.11
CA PHE A 67 -14.77 2.88 5.00
C PHE A 67 -16.19 3.33 5.33
N GLY A 68 -16.94 3.73 4.30
CA GLY A 68 -18.35 4.11 4.42
C GLY A 68 -19.29 2.91 4.41
N SER A 69 -20.58 3.15 4.24
CA SER A 69 -21.57 2.09 4.02
C SER A 69 -21.45 1.57 2.58
N GLU A 70 -21.83 0.31 2.34
CA GLU A 70 -22.13 -0.17 0.97
C GLU A 70 -21.02 0.03 -0.08
N GLY A 71 -19.75 -0.01 0.30
CA GLY A 71 -18.64 0.13 -0.64
C GLY A 71 -18.06 1.55 -0.73
N GLU A 72 -18.63 2.53 -0.02
CA GLU A 72 -18.17 3.91 -0.06
C GLU A 72 -16.76 4.10 0.53
N LEU A 73 -15.99 5.00 -0.08
CA LEU A 73 -14.69 5.46 0.41
C LEU A 73 -14.91 6.59 1.43
N GLY A 74 -14.41 6.41 2.66
CA GLY A 74 -14.46 7.44 3.70
C GLY A 74 -13.14 8.22 3.79
N HIS A 75 -12.47 8.09 4.93
CA HIS A 75 -11.33 8.94 5.31
C HIS A 75 -10.08 8.14 5.61
N LEU A 76 -8.93 8.68 5.24
CA LEU A 76 -7.60 8.14 5.48
C LEU A 76 -6.89 9.02 6.50
N HIS A 77 -6.27 8.39 7.49
CA HIS A 77 -5.39 9.05 8.46
C HIS A 77 -4.01 8.41 8.38
N LEU A 78 -3.01 9.18 7.98
CA LEU A 78 -1.62 8.74 7.78
C LEU A 78 -0.77 9.25 8.94
N GLY A 79 -0.40 8.40 9.90
CA GLY A 79 0.43 8.78 11.04
C GLY A 79 -0.16 9.96 11.84
N GLU A 80 0.57 11.08 11.85
CA GLU A 80 0.17 12.33 12.51
C GLU A 80 -0.32 13.41 11.53
N HIS A 81 -0.48 13.06 10.24
CA HIS A 81 -0.95 13.99 9.22
C HIS A 81 -2.46 14.24 9.34
N ALA A 82 -2.92 15.34 8.74
CA ALA A 82 -4.34 15.66 8.69
C ALA A 82 -5.16 14.54 8.01
N VAL A 83 -6.38 14.33 8.49
CA VAL A 83 -7.33 13.38 7.90
C VAL A 83 -7.71 13.84 6.49
N VAL A 84 -7.61 12.94 5.50
CA VAL A 84 -7.93 13.24 4.09
C VAL A 84 -9.04 12.32 3.56
N PRO A 85 -9.93 12.80 2.67
CA PRO A 85 -10.89 11.94 1.99
C PRO A 85 -10.16 10.93 1.09
N MET A 86 -10.49 9.64 1.21
CA MET A 86 -9.86 8.58 0.41
C MET A 86 -10.02 8.80 -1.10
N ALA A 87 -11.21 9.23 -1.53
CA ALA A 87 -11.51 9.52 -2.94
C ALA A 87 -10.68 10.69 -3.49
N GLY A 88 -10.34 11.66 -2.64
CA GLY A 88 -9.46 12.78 -3.00
C GLY A 88 -7.98 12.41 -2.97
N HIS A 89 -7.61 11.44 -2.12
CA HIS A 89 -6.23 10.98 -2.00
C HIS A 89 -5.82 10.04 -3.15
N LEU A 90 -6.65 9.05 -3.50
CA LEU A 90 -6.41 8.13 -4.63
C LEU A 90 -7.36 8.43 -5.79
N ARG A 91 -6.91 9.27 -6.72
CA ARG A 91 -7.74 9.84 -7.79
C ARG A 91 -7.65 9.04 -9.08
N LYS A 92 -8.78 8.77 -9.74
CA LYS A 92 -8.82 8.30 -11.13
C LYS A 92 -8.26 9.40 -12.04
N LYS A 93 -7.25 9.09 -12.86
CA LYS A 93 -6.74 10.06 -13.85
C LYS A 93 -7.67 10.05 -15.08
N SER A 94 -8.28 11.20 -15.38
CA SER A 94 -9.10 11.37 -16.58
C SER A 94 -8.26 11.24 -17.85
N GLY A 95 -8.83 10.64 -18.91
CA GLY A 95 -8.23 10.56 -20.24
C GLY A 95 -7.33 9.35 -20.53
N PHE A 96 -6.86 8.63 -19.51
CA PHE A 96 -6.34 7.26 -19.69
C PHE A 96 -7.49 6.26 -19.50
N SER A 97 -7.28 4.96 -19.75
CA SER A 97 -8.32 3.91 -19.75
C SER A 97 -9.13 3.70 -18.45
N GLY A 98 -9.31 4.71 -17.58
CA GLY A 98 -10.08 4.69 -16.34
C GLY A 98 -9.41 3.90 -15.21
N ARG A 99 -8.38 3.12 -15.53
CA ARG A 99 -7.75 2.15 -14.64
C ARG A 99 -6.55 2.68 -13.86
N PHE A 100 -6.00 3.83 -14.25
CA PHE A 100 -4.82 4.41 -13.58
C PHE A 100 -5.29 5.29 -12.43
N ARG A 101 -4.61 5.17 -11.28
CA ARG A 101 -4.92 5.99 -10.10
C ARG A 101 -3.67 6.68 -9.59
N SER A 102 -3.79 7.97 -9.36
CA SER A 102 -2.69 8.82 -8.88
C SER A 102 -2.97 9.30 -7.47
N PHE A 103 -1.92 9.45 -6.67
CA PHE A 103 -1.96 10.05 -5.35
C PHE A 103 -0.76 10.97 -5.14
N VAL A 104 -0.90 11.94 -4.25
CA VAL A 104 0.22 12.76 -3.77
C VAL A 104 0.57 12.26 -2.39
N ALA A 105 1.80 11.78 -2.24
CA ALA A 105 2.27 11.21 -0.99
C ALA A 105 2.62 12.30 0.03
N VAL A 106 2.92 11.90 1.27
CA VAL A 106 3.34 12.83 2.33
C VAL A 106 4.63 13.60 2.02
N ASP A 107 5.44 13.12 1.07
CA ASP A 107 6.64 13.80 0.59
C ASP A 107 6.36 14.90 -0.47
N GLY A 108 5.09 15.09 -0.84
CA GLY A 108 4.64 16.07 -1.83
C GLY A 108 4.83 15.65 -3.28
N ASN A 109 5.35 14.46 -3.56
CA ASN A 109 5.49 13.95 -4.92
C ASN A 109 4.23 13.19 -5.37
N GLU A 110 3.94 13.26 -6.68
CA GLU A 110 2.88 12.46 -7.29
C GLU A 110 3.40 11.07 -7.66
N TYR A 111 2.58 10.08 -7.35
CA TYR A 111 2.76 8.68 -7.66
C TYR A 111 1.54 8.14 -8.39
N GLN A 112 1.73 7.06 -9.17
CA GLN A 112 0.66 6.48 -9.96
C GLN A 112 0.70 4.96 -9.96
N TRP A 113 -0.41 4.36 -9.55
CA TRP A 113 -0.69 2.95 -9.75
C TRP A 113 -1.22 2.69 -11.16
N ARG A 114 -0.59 1.73 -11.84
CA ARG A 114 -0.93 1.24 -13.18
C ARG A 114 -1.22 -0.26 -13.09
N PRO A 115 -2.43 -0.70 -13.46
CA PRO A 115 -2.75 -2.11 -13.49
C PRO A 115 -2.21 -2.77 -14.75
N GLY A 116 -1.57 -3.92 -14.55
CA GLY A 116 -1.27 -4.92 -15.58
C GLY A 116 -2.20 -6.13 -15.47
N SER A 117 -1.93 -7.18 -16.24
CA SER A 117 -2.78 -8.39 -16.27
C SER A 117 -2.85 -9.10 -14.90
N ARG A 118 -1.71 -9.22 -14.20
CA ARG A 118 -1.59 -9.85 -12.89
C ARG A 118 -0.61 -9.12 -11.98
N ARG A 119 -0.61 -7.80 -12.09
CA ARG A 119 0.18 -6.94 -11.21
C ARG A 119 -0.37 -5.54 -11.13
N LEU A 120 0.04 -4.81 -10.09
CA LEU A 120 -0.10 -3.37 -9.95
C LEU A 120 1.30 -2.78 -9.83
N GLU A 121 1.62 -1.84 -10.71
CA GLU A 121 2.91 -1.16 -10.74
C GLU A 121 2.73 0.29 -10.28
N CYS A 122 3.54 0.75 -9.33
CA CYS A 122 3.55 2.14 -8.87
C CYS A 122 4.74 2.88 -9.46
N TYR A 123 4.49 4.02 -10.09
CA TYR A 123 5.51 4.88 -10.70
C TYR A 123 5.55 6.25 -10.04
N ASP A 124 6.73 6.85 -9.96
CA ASP A 124 6.88 8.26 -9.59
C ASP A 124 6.58 9.21 -10.77
N LYS A 125 6.64 10.53 -10.52
CA LYS A 125 6.45 11.57 -11.53
C LYS A 125 7.45 11.52 -12.71
N ASN A 126 8.59 10.85 -12.55
CA ASN A 126 9.62 10.68 -13.58
C ASN A 126 9.51 9.33 -14.29
N ASP A 127 8.39 8.63 -14.12
CA ASP A 127 8.13 7.31 -14.69
C ASP A 127 9.07 6.20 -14.19
N ARG A 128 9.62 6.35 -12.99
CA ARG A 128 10.45 5.33 -12.34
C ARG A 128 9.57 4.42 -11.49
N LEU A 129 9.73 3.12 -11.66
CA LEU A 129 9.03 2.12 -10.86
C LEU A 129 9.48 2.21 -9.39
N VAL A 130 8.55 2.45 -8.47
CA VAL A 130 8.80 2.52 -7.02
C VAL A 130 8.23 1.33 -6.26
N ALA A 131 7.17 0.70 -6.78
CA ALA A 131 6.62 -0.53 -6.20
C ALA A 131 6.01 -1.44 -7.27
N LEU A 132 6.06 -2.75 -7.03
CA LEU A 132 5.42 -3.77 -7.86
C LEU A 132 4.69 -4.76 -6.95
N TYR A 133 3.37 -4.84 -7.08
CA TYR A 133 2.54 -5.85 -6.45
C TYR A 133 2.13 -6.90 -7.48
N GLU A 134 2.50 -8.14 -7.29
CA GLU A 134 2.27 -9.24 -8.22
C GLU A 134 1.52 -10.38 -7.52
N TRP A 135 0.36 -10.77 -8.06
CA TRP A 135 -0.38 -11.92 -7.54
C TRP A 135 0.40 -13.20 -7.83
N LEU A 136 0.60 -14.05 -6.83
CA LEU A 136 1.27 -15.34 -6.98
C LEU A 136 0.25 -16.40 -7.40
N LEU A 137 0.63 -17.32 -8.29
CA LEU A 137 -0.23 -18.49 -8.60
C LEU A 137 -0.06 -19.61 -7.59
N ASP A 138 1.17 -19.74 -7.11
CA ASP A 138 1.62 -20.89 -6.33
C ASP A 138 2.34 -20.38 -5.08
N GLY A 139 2.29 -21.19 -4.03
CA GLY A 139 2.98 -20.92 -2.77
C GLY A 139 2.04 -20.47 -1.63
N PRO A 140 2.60 -20.22 -0.45
CA PRO A 140 1.83 -19.99 0.77
C PRO A 140 1.28 -18.56 0.90
N SER A 141 1.62 -17.66 -0.02
CA SER A 141 1.25 -16.24 0.02
C SER A 141 0.42 -15.86 -1.19
N HIS A 142 -0.50 -14.92 -1.00
CA HIS A 142 -1.40 -14.44 -2.05
C HIS A 142 -0.67 -13.61 -3.12
N ALA A 143 0.25 -12.75 -2.69
CA ALA A 143 0.96 -11.85 -3.59
C ALA A 143 2.34 -11.46 -3.03
N ARG A 144 3.19 -10.93 -3.90
CA ARG A 144 4.48 -10.32 -3.56
C ARG A 144 4.42 -8.82 -3.84
N LEU A 145 4.80 -8.02 -2.86
CA LEU A 145 5.04 -6.59 -2.97
C LEU A 145 6.54 -6.32 -2.95
N GLU A 146 7.08 -5.82 -4.04
CA GLU A 146 8.47 -5.36 -4.13
C GLU A 146 8.50 -3.83 -4.07
N ILE A 147 9.30 -3.27 -3.16
CA ILE A 147 9.46 -1.82 -2.98
C ILE A 147 10.89 -1.44 -3.30
N LYS A 148 11.07 -0.63 -4.36
CA LYS A 148 12.38 -0.11 -4.75
C LYS A 148 12.83 0.96 -3.76
N ILE A 149 14.15 1.21 -3.70
CA ILE A 149 14.75 2.20 -2.79
C ILE A 149 14.06 3.58 -2.82
N GLY A 150 13.59 4.02 -3.99
CA GLY A 150 12.88 5.29 -4.16
C GLY A 150 11.46 5.33 -3.59
N GLY A 151 10.94 4.22 -3.06
CA GLY A 151 9.64 4.14 -2.38
C GLY A 151 9.75 3.86 -0.87
N TRP A 152 10.96 3.68 -0.33
CA TRP A 152 11.14 3.29 1.07
C TRP A 152 10.66 4.36 2.06
N HIS A 153 10.74 5.63 1.71
CA HIS A 153 10.31 6.75 2.56
C HIS A 153 8.79 6.91 2.68
N ILE A 154 8.02 6.22 1.83
CA ILE A 154 6.55 6.25 1.80
C ILE A 154 5.94 4.84 1.88
N LEU A 155 6.66 3.87 2.47
CA LEU A 155 6.29 2.45 2.38
C LEU A 155 4.89 2.14 2.96
N SER A 156 4.54 2.65 4.14
CA SER A 156 3.18 2.54 4.69
C SER A 156 2.11 3.13 3.77
N GLU A 157 2.39 4.27 3.14
CA GLU A 157 1.46 4.94 2.23
C GLU A 157 1.32 4.16 0.90
N LEU A 158 2.40 3.53 0.43
CA LEU A 158 2.34 2.59 -0.70
C LEU A 158 1.45 1.40 -0.37
N ILE A 159 1.55 0.80 0.82
CA ILE A 159 0.67 -0.31 1.22
C ILE A 159 -0.79 0.18 1.35
N ALA A 160 -1.01 1.34 1.98
CA ALA A 160 -2.36 1.89 2.14
C ALA A 160 -3.02 2.20 0.78
N THR A 161 -2.32 2.87 -0.12
CA THR A 161 -2.83 3.20 -1.46
C THR A 161 -2.98 1.96 -2.34
N LEU A 162 -2.12 0.94 -2.18
CA LEU A 162 -2.31 -0.37 -2.79
C LEU A 162 -3.62 -1.03 -2.33
N LEU A 163 -3.90 -1.05 -1.01
CA LEU A 163 -5.14 -1.60 -0.46
C LEU A 163 -6.36 -0.83 -0.98
N LEU A 164 -6.31 0.50 -0.99
CA LEU A 164 -7.37 1.34 -1.56
C LEU A 164 -7.56 1.10 -3.06
N ASN A 165 -6.48 0.91 -3.83
CA ASN A 165 -6.59 0.61 -5.25
C ASN A 165 -7.22 -0.76 -5.49
N ARG A 166 -6.82 -1.79 -4.72
CA ARG A 166 -7.42 -3.12 -4.79
C ARG A 166 -8.90 -3.11 -4.37
N TYR A 167 -9.24 -2.35 -3.34
CA TYR A 167 -10.62 -2.12 -2.94
C TYR A 167 -11.42 -1.49 -4.08
N ALA A 168 -10.88 -0.43 -4.69
CA ALA A 168 -11.53 0.28 -5.77
C ALA A 168 -11.67 -0.56 -7.06
N ILE A 169 -10.77 -1.51 -7.30
CA ILE A 169 -10.92 -2.52 -8.36
C ILE A 169 -12.03 -3.52 -8.00
N ARG A 170 -12.08 -4.00 -6.75
CA ARG A 170 -13.06 -5.00 -6.28
C ARG A 170 -14.50 -4.47 -6.29
N TYR A 171 -14.70 -3.20 -5.95
CA TYR A 171 -16.02 -2.57 -5.82
C TYR A 171 -16.31 -1.56 -6.94
N GLU A 172 -15.43 -1.43 -7.93
CA GLU A 172 -15.57 -0.53 -9.10
C GLU A 172 -15.71 0.98 -8.78
N VAL A 173 -15.31 1.42 -7.58
CA VAL A 173 -15.42 2.82 -7.10
C VAL A 173 -14.30 3.75 -7.55
#